data_AF-A0A0J8QYJ0-F1
#
_entry.id   AF-A0A0J8QYJ0-F1
#
_cell.length_a   1.000
_cell.length_b   1.000
_cell.length_c   1.000
_cell.angle_alpha   90.00
_cell.angle_beta   90.00
_cell.angle_gamma   90.00
#
_symmetry.space_group_name_H-M   'P 1'
#
loop_
_entity.id
_entity.type
_entity.pdbx_description
1 polymer ?
#
loop_
_entity_poly.entity_id
_entity_poly.type
_entity_poly.pdbx_seq_one_letter_code
_entity_poly.pdbx_strand_id
1 'polypeptide(L)'
;MSFQIPARYPLPCSPSLVCQDRFDLLEADEWDVPFWSILKKALSLKITDSHGLINLLQTIDVTLRGCATTDHGFLQTFLRGMGEAAEGQFFNRVWPVLVEIALEMPSLFPESSLPILSEQHDQVTLSRRQVACLVVHQFLCSLPSQPWPTDSSPDFRIWYSTDIRHPKAVAAYISSVFTYFGRLAGSSHGSDSPSLLSAEWPIIFRLRTLGVHKSAIPHTLPMGCMLRPMTVTYEPIISTKPSLLGIPDGACIVSANKNVGFGQSATQEEMHVGSTPESCPIVLLTPTLQDTQILVVQGAEAMTVVEGYGREARLLETSYKDSLHGVHPHTWQRRVMLFMDALEFDMYDSSEGVPDLLPGHTDRELLKAYNAFSSQQGGHTYSRIVTGLWGCGAFGGNREIKTILQWCAASLAGVRLEFICSGDAQREFADCLRVFTQMALANKWQVGRVHDLLLNLKPDDVNARGVFSYLELSYVQS
;
A
#
# COMPACT_ATOMS: atom_id res chain seq x y z
N MET A 1 -6.58 -31.85 -0.05
CA MET A 1 -7.49 -31.01 -0.86
C MET A 1 -6.84 -29.65 -0.96
N SER A 2 -6.53 -29.18 -2.17
CA SER A 2 -6.00 -27.82 -2.36
C SER A 2 -7.09 -26.82 -2.01
N PHE A 3 -6.81 -25.90 -1.08
CA PHE A 3 -7.72 -24.79 -0.78
C PHE A 3 -7.85 -23.93 -2.04
N GLN A 4 -9.07 -23.79 -2.56
CA GLN A 4 -9.35 -22.97 -3.74
C GLN A 4 -9.92 -21.63 -3.28
N ILE A 5 -9.22 -20.54 -3.59
CA ILE A 5 -9.70 -19.18 -3.34
C ILE A 5 -10.94 -18.96 -4.23
N PRO A 6 -12.06 -18.46 -3.68
CA PRO A 6 -13.23 -18.19 -4.49
C PRO A 6 -12.94 -17.05 -5.47
N ALA A 7 -13.75 -16.95 -6.54
CA ALA A 7 -13.59 -15.87 -7.52
C ALA A 7 -14.03 -14.50 -6.98
N ARG A 8 -14.78 -14.48 -5.86
CA ARG A 8 -15.40 -13.26 -5.32
C ARG A 8 -15.36 -13.21 -3.80
N TYR A 9 -15.17 -12.01 -3.28
CA TYR A 9 -15.23 -11.67 -1.86
C TYR A 9 -16.66 -11.25 -1.50
N PRO A 10 -17.35 -11.89 -0.54
CA PRO A 10 -18.71 -11.53 -0.17
C PRO A 10 -18.74 -10.18 0.56
N LEU A 11 -19.68 -9.31 0.19
CA LEU A 11 -19.86 -8.01 0.86
C LEU A 11 -20.91 -8.10 1.99
N PRO A 12 -20.95 -7.12 2.91
CA PRO A 12 -21.96 -7.00 3.97
C PRO A 12 -23.41 -7.17 3.50
N CYS A 13 -23.72 -6.71 2.29
CA CYS A 13 -25.04 -6.81 1.67
C CYS A 13 -25.34 -8.18 1.02
N SER A 14 -24.44 -9.16 1.15
CA SER A 14 -24.67 -10.50 0.59
C SER A 14 -25.80 -11.21 1.33
N PRO A 15 -26.81 -11.75 0.62
CA PRO A 15 -27.84 -12.58 1.24
C PRO A 15 -27.27 -13.89 1.82
N SER A 16 -26.07 -14.30 1.38
CA SER A 16 -25.38 -15.47 1.93
C SER A 16 -24.71 -15.20 3.27
N LEU A 17 -24.56 -13.94 3.67
CA LEU A 17 -23.96 -13.55 4.95
C LEU A 17 -25.09 -13.40 5.98
N VAL A 18 -25.34 -14.49 6.71
CA VAL A 18 -26.35 -14.57 7.77
C VAL A 18 -25.67 -14.66 9.14
N CYS A 19 -26.33 -14.13 10.16
CA CYS A 19 -25.87 -14.19 11.55
C CYS A 19 -27.04 -14.08 12.53
N GLN A 20 -26.76 -14.39 13.79
CA GLN A 20 -27.70 -14.21 14.89
C GLN A 20 -27.89 -12.74 15.22
N ASP A 21 -29.14 -12.31 15.38
CA ASP A 21 -29.47 -10.99 15.92
C ASP A 21 -29.31 -10.97 17.45
N ARG A 22 -28.05 -10.98 17.90
CA ARG A 22 -27.69 -11.08 19.33
C ARG A 22 -28.20 -9.93 20.19
N PHE A 23 -28.58 -8.82 19.58
CA PHE A 23 -29.05 -7.62 20.24
C PHE A 23 -30.55 -7.38 20.01
N ASP A 24 -31.24 -8.34 19.37
CA ASP A 24 -32.67 -8.29 19.10
C ASP A 24 -33.12 -6.97 18.42
N LEU A 25 -32.34 -6.53 17.43
CA LEU A 25 -32.58 -5.27 16.72
C LEU A 25 -33.76 -5.36 15.75
N LEU A 26 -34.03 -6.54 15.20
CA LEU A 26 -35.06 -6.80 14.20
C LEU A 26 -36.33 -7.42 14.77
N GLU A 27 -36.32 -7.91 16.02
CA GLU A 27 -37.45 -8.64 16.64
C GLU A 27 -37.93 -9.81 15.75
N ALA A 28 -36.98 -10.52 15.12
CA ALA A 28 -37.28 -11.58 14.16
C ALA A 28 -37.43 -12.94 14.86
N ASP A 29 -38.42 -13.75 14.42
CA ASP A 29 -38.61 -15.12 14.91
C ASP A 29 -37.53 -16.09 14.40
N GLU A 30 -36.79 -15.72 13.35
CA GLU A 30 -35.73 -16.53 12.73
C GLU A 30 -34.43 -16.48 13.53
N TRP A 31 -33.76 -17.63 13.66
CA TRP A 31 -32.52 -17.75 14.41
C TRP A 31 -31.32 -17.05 13.77
N ASP A 32 -31.20 -17.17 12.44
CA ASP A 32 -30.19 -16.51 11.63
C ASP A 32 -30.89 -15.64 10.59
N VAL A 33 -30.52 -14.36 10.53
CA VAL A 33 -31.07 -13.37 9.60
C VAL A 33 -29.96 -12.77 8.75
N PRO A 34 -30.25 -12.16 7.59
CA PRO A 34 -29.22 -11.50 6.80
C PRO A 34 -28.51 -10.40 7.60
N PHE A 35 -27.18 -10.46 7.68
CA PHE A 35 -26.36 -9.48 8.40
C PHE A 35 -26.66 -8.05 7.97
N TRP A 36 -26.91 -7.85 6.67
CA TRP A 36 -27.30 -6.57 6.11
C TRP A 36 -28.55 -5.96 6.78
N SER A 37 -29.53 -6.78 7.13
CA SER A 37 -30.76 -6.30 7.79
C SER A 37 -30.45 -5.73 9.18
N ILE A 38 -29.62 -6.44 9.95
CA ILE A 38 -29.16 -5.99 11.27
C ILE A 38 -28.32 -4.71 11.11
N LEU A 39 -27.37 -4.70 10.18
CA LEU A 39 -26.48 -3.55 9.95
C LEU A 39 -27.28 -2.29 9.56
N LYS A 40 -28.27 -2.41 8.68
CA LYS A 40 -29.17 -1.29 8.33
C LYS A 40 -29.89 -0.73 9.56
N LYS A 41 -30.40 -1.62 10.43
CA LYS A 41 -31.10 -1.21 11.64
C LYS A 41 -30.15 -0.54 12.63
N ALA A 42 -28.96 -1.11 12.83
CA ALA A 42 -27.94 -0.54 13.71
C ALA A 42 -27.48 0.86 13.23
N LEU A 43 -27.27 1.04 11.92
CA LEU A 43 -26.91 2.33 11.32
C LEU A 43 -28.03 3.37 11.34
N SER A 44 -29.30 2.94 11.49
CA SER A 44 -30.44 3.85 11.66
C SER A 44 -30.53 4.46 13.07
N LEU A 45 -29.77 3.91 14.04
CA LEU A 45 -29.73 4.44 15.39
C LEU A 45 -29.03 5.80 15.40
N LYS A 46 -29.58 6.73 16.18
CA LYS A 46 -29.03 8.08 16.30
C LYS A 46 -27.72 8.04 17.08
N ILE A 47 -26.61 8.39 16.42
CA ILE A 47 -25.28 8.51 17.02
C ILE A 47 -24.86 9.98 17.00
N THR A 48 -24.56 10.53 18.18
CA THR A 48 -24.24 11.96 18.36
C THR A 48 -22.86 12.21 18.95
N ASP A 49 -22.17 11.15 19.37
CA ASP A 49 -20.89 11.24 20.07
C ASP A 49 -20.05 9.96 19.88
N SER A 50 -18.79 10.05 20.32
CA SER A 50 -17.86 8.92 20.29
C SER A 50 -18.36 7.69 21.05
N HIS A 51 -19.11 7.85 22.15
CA HIS A 51 -19.60 6.69 22.89
C HIS A 51 -20.62 5.89 22.07
N GLY A 52 -21.58 6.56 21.43
CA GLY A 52 -22.54 5.93 20.53
C GLY A 52 -21.87 5.23 19.35
N LEU A 53 -20.82 5.83 18.77
CA LEU A 53 -20.05 5.20 17.70
C LEU A 53 -19.34 3.93 18.16
N ILE A 54 -18.67 3.95 19.33
CA ILE A 54 -17.98 2.77 19.86
C ILE A 54 -18.98 1.64 20.15
N ASN A 55 -20.15 1.97 20.71
CA ASN A 55 -21.21 0.98 20.94
C ASN A 55 -21.70 0.37 19.61
N LEU A 56 -21.89 1.18 18.57
CA LEU A 56 -22.25 0.68 17.23
C LEU A 56 -21.18 -0.29 16.69
N LEU A 57 -19.90 0.09 16.75
CA LEU A 57 -18.81 -0.76 16.26
C LEU A 57 -18.75 -2.10 17.02
N GLN A 58 -18.97 -2.08 18.34
CA GLN A 58 -19.07 -3.29 19.15
C GLN A 58 -20.27 -4.16 18.77
N THR A 59 -21.44 -3.55 18.55
CA THR A 59 -22.63 -4.26 18.04
C THR A 59 -22.32 -4.93 16.71
N ILE A 60 -21.69 -4.22 15.76
CA ILE A 60 -21.30 -4.77 14.46
C ILE A 60 -20.33 -5.95 14.63
N ASP A 61 -19.27 -5.79 15.44
CA ASP A 61 -18.25 -6.82 15.66
C ASP A 61 -18.84 -8.10 16.25
N VAL A 62 -19.62 -7.96 17.34
CA VAL A 62 -20.27 -9.09 18.02
C VAL A 62 -21.27 -9.79 17.10
N THR A 63 -22.04 -9.04 16.31
CA THR A 63 -23.03 -9.61 15.41
C THR A 63 -22.34 -10.40 14.28
N LEU A 64 -21.30 -9.82 13.67
CA LEU A 64 -20.62 -10.43 12.53
C LEU A 64 -19.70 -11.60 12.92
N ARG A 65 -19.09 -11.55 14.10
CA ARG A 65 -18.00 -12.48 14.50
C ARG A 65 -18.35 -13.36 15.69
N GLY A 66 -19.48 -13.11 16.35
CA GLY A 66 -19.97 -13.88 17.49
C GLY A 66 -19.34 -13.53 18.84
N CYS A 67 -18.31 -12.67 18.87
CA CYS A 67 -17.69 -12.18 20.10
C CYS A 67 -17.11 -10.77 19.91
N ALA A 68 -16.99 -10.03 21.02
CA ALA A 68 -16.32 -8.73 21.03
C ALA A 68 -14.81 -8.96 21.04
N THR A 69 -14.21 -9.04 19.85
CA THR A 69 -12.77 -9.27 19.70
C THR A 69 -11.98 -7.97 19.62
N THR A 70 -12.66 -6.89 19.21
CA THR A 70 -11.99 -5.63 18.93
C THR A 70 -11.99 -4.72 20.15
N ASP A 71 -10.79 -4.38 20.62
CA ASP A 71 -10.55 -3.27 21.53
C ASP A 71 -10.59 -1.94 20.75
N HIS A 72 -11.29 -0.95 21.31
CA HIS A 72 -11.50 0.36 20.68
C HIS A 72 -10.90 1.53 21.48
N GLY A 73 -10.09 1.26 22.52
CA GLY A 73 -9.62 2.29 23.43
C GLY A 73 -8.76 3.37 22.77
N PHE A 74 -7.98 3.04 21.73
CA PHE A 74 -7.22 4.05 21.00
C PHE A 74 -8.12 4.93 20.12
N LEU A 75 -9.08 4.34 19.41
CA LEU A 75 -10.05 5.11 18.63
C LEU A 75 -10.87 6.04 19.53
N GLN A 76 -11.31 5.56 20.70
CA GLN A 76 -12.02 6.37 21.69
C GLN A 76 -11.16 7.54 22.17
N THR A 77 -9.87 7.30 22.45
CA THR A 77 -8.92 8.35 22.86
C THR A 77 -8.69 9.36 21.74
N PHE A 78 -8.56 8.89 20.49
CA PHE A 78 -8.41 9.73 19.31
C PHE A 78 -9.59 10.67 19.12
N LEU A 79 -10.83 10.14 19.15
CA LEU A 79 -12.06 10.92 18.98
C LEU A 79 -12.20 12.01 20.05
N ARG A 80 -11.97 11.67 21.33
CA ARG A 80 -11.98 12.63 22.43
C ARG A 80 -10.88 13.69 22.29
N GLY A 81 -9.74 13.32 21.71
CA GLY A 81 -8.61 14.21 21.45
C GLY A 81 -8.86 15.24 20.35
N MET A 82 -9.90 15.08 19.52
CA MET A 82 -10.25 16.07 18.48
C MET A 82 -10.77 17.39 19.07
N GLY A 83 -11.26 17.36 20.31
CA GLY A 83 -11.95 18.48 20.96
C GLY A 83 -13.44 18.55 20.62
N GLU A 84 -14.25 19.02 21.57
CA GLU A 84 -15.72 18.95 21.52
C GLU A 84 -16.33 19.57 20.24
N ALA A 85 -15.76 20.69 19.77
CA ALA A 85 -16.25 21.36 18.58
C ALA A 85 -16.02 20.54 17.30
N ALA A 86 -14.85 19.92 17.15
CA ALA A 86 -14.52 19.10 15.98
C ALA A 86 -15.25 17.75 16.02
N GLU A 87 -15.36 17.12 17.20
CA GLU A 87 -16.16 15.91 17.40
C GLU A 87 -17.64 16.18 17.07
N GLY A 88 -18.21 17.27 17.57
CA GLY A 88 -19.57 17.68 17.25
C GLY A 88 -19.77 17.97 15.76
N GLN A 89 -18.80 18.57 15.07
CA GLN A 89 -18.87 18.76 13.62
C GLN A 89 -18.84 17.43 12.86
N PHE A 90 -18.01 16.49 13.29
CA PHE A 90 -17.96 15.15 12.69
C PHE A 90 -19.33 14.46 12.77
N PHE A 91 -19.93 14.36 13.95
CA PHE A 91 -21.22 13.67 14.09
C PHE A 91 -22.40 14.41 13.45
N ASN A 92 -22.36 15.75 13.38
CA ASN A 92 -23.46 16.52 12.78
C ASN A 92 -23.38 16.63 11.25
N ARG A 93 -22.19 16.59 10.65
CA ARG A 93 -21.99 16.84 9.21
C ARG A 93 -21.40 15.68 8.44
N VAL A 94 -20.46 14.95 9.04
CA VAL A 94 -19.71 13.90 8.36
C VAL A 94 -20.39 12.55 8.55
N TRP A 95 -20.73 12.18 9.78
CA TRP A 95 -21.34 10.89 10.11
C TRP A 95 -22.60 10.56 9.29
N PRO A 96 -23.58 11.48 9.08
CA PRO A 96 -24.76 11.18 8.26
C PRO A 96 -24.40 10.80 6.82
N VAL A 97 -23.38 11.44 6.24
CA VAL A 97 -22.89 11.14 4.89
C VAL A 97 -22.21 9.78 4.85
N LEU A 98 -21.49 9.39 5.90
CA LEU A 98 -20.89 8.04 5.98
C LEU A 98 -21.95 6.96 6.08
N VAL A 99 -23.01 7.18 6.87
CA VAL A 99 -24.15 6.27 6.96
C VAL A 99 -24.85 6.13 5.60
N GLU A 100 -25.09 7.23 4.89
CA GLU A 100 -25.65 7.22 3.53
C GLU A 100 -24.79 6.38 2.59
N ILE A 101 -23.48 6.64 2.54
CA ILE A 101 -22.51 5.92 1.70
C ILE A 101 -22.48 4.42 2.04
N ALA A 102 -22.52 4.05 3.33
CA ALA A 102 -22.56 2.66 3.74
C ALA A 102 -23.82 1.98 3.21
N LEU A 103 -24.99 2.60 3.40
CA LEU A 103 -26.28 2.05 3.01
C LEU A 103 -26.49 1.95 1.48
N GLU A 104 -25.68 2.65 0.68
CA GLU A 104 -25.64 2.52 -0.78
C GLU A 104 -24.96 1.24 -1.29
N MET A 105 -24.32 0.44 -0.44
CA MET A 105 -23.59 -0.75 -0.88
C MET A 105 -24.37 -1.66 -1.86
N PRO A 106 -25.67 -1.99 -1.65
CA PRO A 106 -26.41 -2.85 -2.59
C PRO A 106 -26.62 -2.23 -3.98
N SER A 107 -26.73 -0.89 -4.08
CA SER A 107 -26.85 -0.21 -5.37
C SER A 107 -25.50 -0.07 -6.07
N LEU A 108 -24.42 0.14 -5.30
CA LEU A 108 -23.05 0.25 -5.80
C LEU A 108 -22.44 -1.11 -6.19
N PHE A 109 -22.90 -2.20 -5.56
CA PHE A 109 -22.43 -3.57 -5.79
C PHE A 109 -23.61 -4.54 -5.92
N PRO A 110 -24.31 -4.57 -7.08
CA PRO A 110 -25.52 -5.38 -7.27
C PRO A 110 -25.32 -6.89 -7.12
N GLU A 111 -24.09 -7.39 -7.32
CA GLU A 111 -23.73 -8.80 -7.11
C GLU A 111 -23.43 -9.14 -5.64
N SER A 112 -23.59 -8.16 -4.73
CA SER A 112 -23.29 -8.24 -3.30
C SER A 112 -21.92 -8.84 -2.98
N SER A 113 -20.95 -8.64 -3.87
CA SER A 113 -19.62 -9.23 -3.78
C SER A 113 -18.63 -8.47 -4.67
N LEU A 114 -17.34 -8.56 -4.36
CA LEU A 114 -16.24 -7.98 -5.14
C LEU A 114 -15.49 -9.07 -5.91
N PRO A 115 -15.07 -8.84 -7.16
CA PRO A 115 -14.14 -9.75 -7.84
C PRO A 115 -12.81 -9.81 -7.09
N ILE A 116 -12.26 -11.01 -6.92
CA ILE A 116 -10.91 -11.22 -6.37
C ILE A 116 -9.93 -11.26 -7.54
N LEU A 117 -8.81 -10.56 -7.40
CA LEU A 117 -7.78 -10.51 -8.42
C LEU A 117 -7.14 -11.90 -8.62
N SER A 118 -7.08 -12.33 -9.87
CA SER A 118 -6.43 -13.57 -10.29
C SER A 118 -5.84 -13.40 -11.68
N GLU A 119 -5.13 -14.40 -12.20
CA GLU A 119 -4.64 -14.36 -13.59
C GLU A 119 -5.77 -14.30 -14.63
N GLN A 120 -6.96 -14.79 -14.29
CA GLN A 120 -8.16 -14.73 -15.15
C GLN A 120 -8.93 -13.42 -14.99
N HIS A 121 -8.83 -12.79 -13.82
CA HIS A 121 -9.49 -11.51 -13.49
C HIS A 121 -8.43 -10.57 -12.92
N ASP A 122 -7.56 -10.09 -13.79
CA ASP A 122 -6.34 -9.39 -13.40
C ASP A 122 -6.57 -7.91 -13.07
N GLN A 123 -7.77 -7.36 -13.32
CA GLN A 123 -8.10 -5.97 -13.07
C GLN A 123 -9.51 -5.78 -12.49
N VAL A 124 -9.60 -4.91 -11.48
CA VAL A 124 -10.84 -4.37 -10.91
C VAL A 124 -10.81 -2.85 -11.02
N THR A 125 -11.84 -2.27 -11.60
CA THR A 125 -11.98 -0.81 -11.78
C THR A 125 -13.20 -0.34 -11.01
N LEU A 126 -12.99 0.54 -10.03
CA LEU A 126 -14.05 1.04 -9.14
C LEU A 126 -14.19 2.55 -9.29
N SER A 127 -15.43 3.05 -9.25
CA SER A 127 -15.67 4.48 -9.05
C SER A 127 -15.15 4.94 -7.68
N ARG A 128 -14.86 6.23 -7.52
CA ARG A 128 -14.52 6.78 -6.20
C ARG A 128 -15.63 6.58 -5.17
N ARG A 129 -16.91 6.59 -5.59
CA ARG A 129 -18.06 6.30 -4.70
C ARG A 129 -18.07 4.86 -4.22
N GLN A 130 -17.78 3.89 -5.10
CA GLN A 130 -17.59 2.48 -4.71
C GLN A 130 -16.42 2.31 -3.73
N VAL A 131 -15.27 2.95 -4.00
CA VAL A 131 -14.12 2.92 -3.09
C VAL A 131 -14.47 3.56 -1.74
N ALA A 132 -15.16 4.71 -1.74
CA ALA A 132 -15.62 5.36 -0.50
C ALA A 132 -16.54 4.45 0.32
N CYS A 133 -17.47 3.75 -0.33
CA CYS A 133 -18.31 2.75 0.30
C CYS A 133 -17.47 1.66 0.99
N LEU A 134 -16.49 1.08 0.29
CA LEU A 134 -15.60 0.07 0.88
C LEU A 134 -14.80 0.62 2.07
N VAL A 135 -14.21 1.82 1.95
CA VAL A 135 -13.44 2.46 3.04
C VAL A 135 -14.33 2.74 4.26
N VAL A 136 -15.59 3.16 4.07
CA VAL A 136 -16.55 3.32 5.17
C VAL A 136 -16.83 1.97 5.84
N HIS A 137 -17.01 0.90 5.06
CA HIS A 137 -17.19 -0.43 5.63
C HIS A 137 -15.95 -0.99 6.35
N GLN A 138 -14.74 -0.61 5.91
CA GLN A 138 -13.48 -0.85 6.63
C GLN A 138 -13.42 -0.05 7.94
N PHE A 139 -13.94 1.16 7.98
CA PHE A 139 -14.04 1.93 9.23
C PHE A 139 -15.06 1.34 10.20
N LEU A 140 -16.22 0.91 9.69
CA LEU A 140 -17.29 0.30 10.48
C LEU A 140 -16.97 -1.13 10.97
N CYS A 141 -15.84 -1.70 10.57
CA CYS A 141 -15.46 -3.09 10.85
C CYS A 141 -16.55 -4.12 10.48
N SER A 142 -17.31 -3.80 9.43
CA SER A 142 -18.50 -4.54 9.00
C SER A 142 -18.22 -5.58 7.90
N LEU A 143 -16.96 -5.68 7.47
CA LEU A 143 -16.52 -6.58 6.42
C LEU A 143 -16.24 -8.00 6.95
N PRO A 144 -16.70 -9.05 6.27
CA PRO A 144 -16.36 -10.43 6.66
C PRO A 144 -14.86 -10.73 6.48
N SER A 145 -14.39 -11.83 7.05
CA SER A 145 -13.00 -12.25 6.87
C SER A 145 -12.69 -12.56 5.40
N GLN A 146 -11.43 -12.34 4.98
CA GLN A 146 -11.00 -12.75 3.64
C GLN A 146 -11.14 -14.28 3.46
N PRO A 147 -11.60 -14.75 2.28
CA PRO A 147 -11.75 -16.16 1.99
C PRO A 147 -10.43 -16.81 1.52
N TRP A 148 -9.28 -16.33 2.01
CA TRP A 148 -7.96 -16.92 1.78
C TRP A 148 -7.08 -16.76 3.02
N PRO A 149 -6.04 -17.59 3.19
CA PRO A 149 -5.10 -17.43 4.30
C PRO A 149 -4.33 -16.11 4.18
N THR A 150 -4.45 -15.25 5.18
CA THR A 150 -3.73 -13.98 5.27
C THR A 150 -3.71 -13.50 6.71
N ASP A 151 -2.65 -12.78 7.08
CA ASP A 151 -2.55 -12.07 8.36
C ASP A 151 -3.05 -10.61 8.25
N SER A 152 -3.38 -10.16 7.03
CA SER A 152 -3.90 -8.82 6.79
C SER A 152 -5.34 -8.69 7.28
N SER A 153 -5.65 -7.60 7.98
CA SER A 153 -7.02 -7.31 8.40
C SER A 153 -7.87 -6.83 7.21
N PRO A 154 -9.15 -7.23 7.09
CA PRO A 154 -10.02 -6.69 6.04
C PRO A 154 -10.42 -5.23 6.31
N ASP A 155 -10.28 -4.77 7.54
CA ASP A 155 -10.80 -3.50 8.03
C ASP A 155 -9.86 -2.82 9.06
N PHE A 156 -10.25 -1.65 9.56
CA PHE A 156 -9.36 -0.80 10.36
C PHE A 156 -9.29 -1.17 11.84
N ARG A 157 -9.85 -2.32 12.26
CA ARG A 157 -9.85 -2.71 13.68
C ARG A 157 -8.46 -2.75 14.32
N ILE A 158 -7.43 -3.06 13.52
CA ILE A 158 -6.04 -3.08 13.97
C ILE A 158 -5.54 -1.69 14.37
N TRP A 159 -6.22 -0.61 13.99
CA TRP A 159 -5.88 0.75 14.40
C TRP A 159 -6.64 1.22 15.65
N TYR A 160 -7.60 0.43 16.16
CA TYR A 160 -8.51 0.87 17.22
C TYR A 160 -8.08 0.45 18.63
N SER A 161 -7.28 -0.60 18.75
CA SER A 161 -6.85 -1.17 20.04
C SER A 161 -5.87 -0.27 20.79
N THR A 162 -5.90 -0.34 22.11
CA THR A 162 -4.95 0.30 23.02
C THR A 162 -3.51 -0.18 22.83
N ASP A 163 -3.29 -1.45 22.47
CA ASP A 163 -1.96 -2.02 22.27
C ASP A 163 -1.46 -1.76 20.84
N ILE A 164 -1.13 -0.50 20.56
CA ILE A 164 -0.54 -0.09 19.28
C ILE A 164 0.97 0.02 19.37
N ARG A 165 1.66 -0.68 18.48
CA ARG A 165 3.13 -0.65 18.36
C ARG A 165 3.69 0.76 18.12
N HIS A 166 3.07 1.54 17.22
CA HIS A 166 3.49 2.91 16.87
C HIS A 166 2.31 3.89 16.86
N PRO A 167 1.91 4.41 18.04
CA PRO A 167 0.65 5.17 18.18
C PRO A 167 0.62 6.47 17.37
N LYS A 168 1.77 7.15 17.20
CA LYS A 168 1.85 8.38 16.39
C LYS A 168 1.60 8.11 14.90
N ALA A 169 2.05 6.97 14.39
CA ALA A 169 1.81 6.56 13.01
C ALA A 169 0.33 6.21 12.81
N VAL A 170 -0.23 5.39 13.71
CA VAL A 170 -1.65 5.03 13.66
C VAL A 170 -2.57 6.25 13.79
N ALA A 171 -2.24 7.21 14.67
CA ALA A 171 -2.96 8.48 14.73
C ALA A 171 -2.92 9.23 13.38
N ALA A 172 -1.81 9.18 12.65
CA ALA A 172 -1.69 9.77 11.32
C ALA A 172 -2.58 9.06 10.28
N TYR A 173 -2.69 7.72 10.36
CA TYR A 173 -3.54 6.92 9.47
C TYR A 173 -5.02 7.18 9.73
N ILE A 174 -5.44 7.19 11.00
CA ILE A 174 -6.82 7.56 11.38
C ILE A 174 -7.10 9.01 10.95
N SER A 175 -6.16 9.94 11.15
CA SER A 175 -6.31 11.32 10.66
C SER A 175 -6.50 11.38 9.13
N SER A 176 -5.84 10.48 8.39
CA SER A 176 -6.02 10.33 6.94
C SER A 176 -7.45 9.91 6.58
N VAL A 177 -7.99 8.91 7.28
CA VAL A 177 -9.37 8.42 7.12
C VAL A 177 -10.39 9.52 7.48
N PHE A 178 -10.19 10.25 8.57
CA PHE A 178 -11.10 11.34 8.95
C PHE A 178 -11.03 12.53 7.99
N THR A 179 -9.84 12.82 7.44
CA THR A 179 -9.68 13.82 6.38
C THR A 179 -10.44 13.40 5.11
N TYR A 180 -10.34 12.13 4.72
CA TYR A 180 -11.10 11.55 3.62
C TYR A 180 -12.61 11.71 3.83
N PHE A 181 -13.11 11.35 5.01
CA PHE A 181 -14.52 11.49 5.38
C PHE A 181 -15.00 12.94 5.37
N GLY A 182 -14.21 13.88 5.90
CA GLY A 182 -14.52 15.31 5.83
C GLY A 182 -14.68 15.79 4.38
N ARG A 183 -13.81 15.34 3.47
CA ARG A 183 -13.87 15.69 2.04
C ARG A 183 -15.05 15.04 1.30
N LEU A 184 -15.46 13.83 1.69
CA LEU A 184 -16.69 13.21 1.17
C LEU A 184 -17.92 14.04 1.54
N ALA A 185 -17.97 14.54 2.77
CA ALA A 185 -19.05 15.38 3.29
C ALA A 185 -18.98 16.85 2.86
N GLY A 186 -18.03 17.24 2.01
CA GLY A 186 -17.81 18.64 1.61
C GLY A 186 -17.40 19.57 2.78
N SER A 187 -17.02 18.99 3.91
CA SER A 187 -16.60 19.69 5.12
C SER A 187 -15.09 19.86 5.13
N SER A 188 -14.56 20.70 4.23
CA SER A 188 -13.16 21.14 4.30
C SER A 188 -13.05 22.40 5.15
N HIS A 189 -12.09 22.45 6.09
CA HIS A 189 -11.72 23.68 6.79
C HIS A 189 -11.25 24.74 5.77
N GLY A 190 -12.16 25.64 5.38
CA GLY A 190 -11.97 26.72 4.41
C GLY A 190 -12.51 26.40 3.01
N SER A 191 -13.18 27.38 2.43
CA SER A 191 -14.26 27.32 1.42
C SER A 191 -13.96 26.86 -0.01
N ASP A 192 -12.75 26.45 -0.37
CA ASP A 192 -12.36 26.33 -1.80
C ASP A 192 -11.90 24.93 -2.26
N SER A 193 -12.01 23.88 -1.44
CA SER A 193 -11.72 22.52 -1.89
C SER A 193 -13.00 21.85 -2.42
N PRO A 194 -13.06 21.44 -3.71
CA PRO A 194 -14.18 20.69 -4.23
C PRO A 194 -14.42 19.40 -3.41
N SER A 195 -15.68 18.99 -3.26
CA SER A 195 -16.02 17.66 -2.71
C SER A 195 -15.20 16.59 -3.43
N LEU A 196 -14.71 15.58 -2.71
CA LEU A 196 -13.90 14.52 -3.30
C LEU A 196 -14.58 13.86 -4.51
N LEU A 197 -15.90 13.73 -4.44
CA LEU A 197 -16.73 13.09 -5.47
C LEU A 197 -17.05 14.02 -6.65
N SER A 198 -16.71 15.31 -6.59
CA SER A 198 -16.93 16.22 -7.71
C SER A 198 -15.89 16.08 -8.83
N ALA A 199 -14.75 15.44 -8.54
CA ALA A 199 -13.73 15.09 -9.52
C ALA A 199 -13.74 13.57 -9.72
N GLU A 200 -14.47 13.12 -10.75
CA GLU A 200 -14.70 11.70 -11.02
C GLU A 200 -13.63 11.12 -11.96
N TRP A 201 -12.86 10.17 -11.42
CA TRP A 201 -12.08 9.22 -12.21
C TRP A 201 -12.13 7.85 -11.51
N PRO A 202 -11.97 6.73 -12.23
CA PRO A 202 -11.95 5.43 -11.60
C PRO A 202 -10.62 5.17 -10.87
N ILE A 203 -10.68 4.40 -9.80
CA ILE A 203 -9.52 3.79 -9.15
C ILE A 203 -9.35 2.39 -9.74
N ILE A 204 -8.15 2.10 -10.22
CA ILE A 204 -7.84 0.83 -10.89
C ILE A 204 -6.93 0.02 -9.99
N PHE A 205 -7.33 -1.21 -9.70
CA PHE A 205 -6.55 -2.23 -9.01
C PHE A 205 -6.22 -3.31 -10.03
N ARG A 206 -4.94 -3.62 -10.24
CA ARG A 206 -4.53 -4.59 -11.26
C ARG A 206 -3.41 -5.48 -10.75
N LEU A 207 -3.66 -6.77 -10.76
CA LEU A 207 -2.65 -7.80 -10.61
C LEU A 207 -1.90 -7.94 -11.94
N ARG A 208 -0.58 -7.96 -11.91
CA ARG A 208 0.23 -8.23 -13.09
C ARG A 208 1.13 -9.41 -12.86
N THR A 209 0.96 -10.45 -13.67
CA THR A 209 1.84 -11.61 -13.69
C THR A 209 2.87 -11.48 -14.81
N LEU A 210 4.15 -11.63 -14.48
CA LEU A 210 5.22 -11.73 -15.47
C LEU A 210 5.35 -13.17 -15.97
N GLY A 211 5.18 -13.38 -17.27
CA GLY A 211 5.36 -14.68 -17.92
C GLY A 211 6.81 -15.07 -18.23
N VAL A 212 7.79 -14.33 -17.70
CA VAL A 212 9.22 -14.57 -17.96
C VAL A 212 9.82 -15.39 -16.82
N HIS A 213 10.36 -16.56 -17.16
CA HIS A 213 11.08 -17.42 -16.21
C HIS A 213 12.58 -17.08 -16.17
N LYS A 214 13.28 -17.35 -15.05
CA LYS A 214 14.71 -17.02 -14.86
C LYS A 214 15.61 -17.55 -15.99
N SER A 215 15.37 -18.78 -16.44
CA SER A 215 16.13 -19.41 -17.54
C SER A 215 15.94 -18.72 -18.88
N ALA A 216 14.91 -17.89 -19.03
CA ALA A 216 14.61 -17.16 -20.24
C ALA A 216 15.16 -15.72 -20.22
N ILE A 217 15.72 -15.23 -19.09
CA ILE A 217 16.24 -13.85 -18.96
C ILE A 217 17.16 -13.48 -20.13
N PRO A 218 18.22 -14.26 -20.47
CA PRO A 218 19.17 -13.87 -21.51
C PRO A 218 18.55 -13.76 -22.91
N HIS A 219 17.42 -14.42 -23.14
CA HIS A 219 16.76 -14.50 -24.46
C HIS A 219 15.52 -13.61 -24.57
N THR A 220 14.94 -13.17 -23.45
CA THR A 220 13.67 -12.42 -23.42
C THR A 220 13.87 -10.95 -23.04
N LEU A 221 14.87 -10.64 -22.22
CA LEU A 221 15.15 -9.29 -21.76
C LEU A 221 16.31 -8.68 -22.57
N PRO A 222 16.29 -7.36 -22.83
CA PRO A 222 17.32 -6.68 -23.61
C PRO A 222 18.61 -6.49 -22.79
N MET A 223 19.27 -7.58 -22.40
CA MET A 223 20.43 -7.56 -21.49
C MET A 223 21.61 -6.73 -22.04
N GLY A 224 21.73 -6.56 -23.35
CA GLY A 224 22.73 -5.68 -23.96
C GLY A 224 22.45 -4.18 -23.81
N CYS A 225 21.35 -3.77 -23.18
CA CYS A 225 21.05 -2.36 -22.99
C CYS A 225 21.98 -1.71 -21.96
N MET A 226 22.21 -0.41 -22.14
CA MET A 226 23.00 0.38 -21.20
C MET A 226 22.17 0.72 -19.96
N LEU A 227 22.85 0.86 -18.83
CA LEU A 227 22.24 1.43 -17.63
C LEU A 227 21.63 2.81 -17.95
N ARG A 228 20.36 2.99 -17.56
CA ARG A 228 19.63 4.25 -17.72
C ARG A 228 20.04 5.25 -16.66
N PRO A 229 19.79 6.56 -16.85
CA PRO A 229 20.07 7.55 -15.81
C PRO A 229 19.40 7.19 -14.48
N MET A 230 20.18 7.26 -13.39
CA MET A 230 19.68 7.21 -12.01
C MET A 230 19.99 8.53 -11.31
N THR A 231 18.96 9.16 -10.76
CA THR A 231 19.08 10.33 -9.89
C THR A 231 19.02 9.87 -8.44
N VAL A 232 19.99 10.27 -7.61
CA VAL A 232 20.02 9.95 -6.18
C VAL A 232 19.63 11.17 -5.35
N THR A 233 18.44 11.14 -4.78
CA THR A 233 17.89 12.20 -3.94
C THR A 233 18.07 11.82 -2.48
N TYR A 234 18.55 12.77 -1.66
CA TYR A 234 18.64 12.58 -0.22
C TYR A 234 17.56 13.41 0.47
N GLU A 235 16.78 12.75 1.33
CA GLU A 235 15.77 13.38 2.17
C GLU A 235 16.16 13.25 3.65
N PRO A 236 16.30 14.35 4.40
CA PRO A 236 16.66 14.27 5.82
C PRO A 236 15.67 13.46 6.65
N ILE A 237 14.40 13.46 6.25
CA ILE A 237 13.31 12.79 6.94
C ILE A 237 12.53 11.95 5.91
N ILE A 238 12.24 10.69 6.25
CA ILE A 238 11.34 9.84 5.45
C ILE A 238 9.97 10.51 5.36
N SER A 239 9.38 10.59 4.18
CA SER A 239 8.15 11.35 3.95
C SER A 239 7.29 10.73 2.86
N THR A 240 5.97 10.86 2.97
CA THR A 240 5.01 10.55 1.90
C THR A 240 4.58 11.78 1.09
N LYS A 241 5.38 12.85 1.11
CA LYS A 241 5.07 14.10 0.38
C LYS A 241 4.89 13.87 -1.13
N PRO A 242 4.04 14.66 -1.81
CA PRO A 242 3.68 14.40 -3.21
C PRO A 242 4.84 14.31 -4.21
N SER A 243 5.93 15.06 -4.01
CA SER A 243 7.09 15.00 -4.90
C SER A 243 7.75 13.61 -4.96
N LEU A 244 7.54 12.79 -3.93
CA LEU A 244 8.07 11.42 -3.83
C LEU A 244 7.09 10.35 -4.34
N LEU A 245 5.90 10.73 -4.79
CA LEU A 245 4.82 9.79 -5.19
C LEU A 245 4.79 9.48 -6.69
N GLY A 246 5.83 9.86 -7.43
CA GLY A 246 5.94 9.57 -8.87
C GLY A 246 5.01 10.38 -9.76
N ILE A 247 4.14 11.22 -9.22
CA ILE A 247 3.25 12.10 -10.00
C ILE A 247 4.05 13.13 -10.86
N PRO A 248 3.47 13.64 -11.96
CA PRO A 248 2.17 13.30 -12.55
C PRO A 248 2.17 12.08 -13.49
N ASP A 249 3.32 11.59 -13.91
CA ASP A 249 3.45 10.66 -15.05
C ASP A 249 4.50 9.54 -14.84
N GLY A 250 5.06 9.46 -13.63
CA GLY A 250 5.88 8.35 -13.16
C GLY A 250 5.09 7.38 -12.29
N ALA A 251 5.81 6.53 -11.57
CA ALA A 251 5.24 5.61 -10.59
C ALA A 251 6.10 5.56 -9.32
N CYS A 252 5.48 5.24 -8.19
CA CYS A 252 6.14 5.11 -6.90
C CYS A 252 6.12 3.65 -6.43
N ILE A 253 7.25 3.16 -5.95
CA ILE A 253 7.37 1.82 -5.36
C ILE A 253 6.83 1.82 -3.94
N VAL A 254 5.92 0.87 -3.70
CA VAL A 254 5.51 0.46 -2.37
C VAL A 254 6.22 -0.86 -2.07
N SER A 255 7.18 -0.81 -1.14
CA SER A 255 7.91 -1.98 -0.64
C SER A 255 6.98 -2.81 0.22
N ALA A 256 6.28 -3.73 -0.43
CA ALA A 256 5.14 -4.43 0.14
C ALA A 256 5.55 -5.73 0.85
N ASN A 257 4.70 -6.20 1.76
CA ASN A 257 4.62 -7.63 2.05
C ASN A 257 3.90 -8.36 0.89
N LYS A 258 4.15 -9.67 0.74
CA LYS A 258 3.39 -10.52 -0.21
C LYS A 258 1.88 -10.51 0.09
N ASN A 259 1.50 -10.35 1.36
CA ASN A 259 0.15 -10.02 1.80
C ASN A 259 0.03 -8.50 1.88
N VAL A 260 -0.29 -7.87 0.75
CA VAL A 260 -0.40 -6.41 0.68
C VAL A 260 -1.42 -5.87 1.68
N GLY A 261 -1.19 -4.67 2.19
CA GLY A 261 -2.17 -4.03 3.05
C GLY A 261 -1.64 -2.92 3.93
N PHE A 262 -2.41 -2.64 4.97
CA PHE A 262 -2.06 -1.70 6.01
C PHE A 262 -1.77 -2.44 7.32
N GLY A 263 -1.15 -1.74 8.26
CA GLY A 263 -0.62 -2.32 9.49
C GLY A 263 -0.27 -1.24 10.50
N GLN A 264 0.38 -1.65 11.59
CA GLN A 264 0.76 -0.79 12.71
C GLN A 264 2.27 -0.52 12.78
N SER A 265 3.07 -1.16 11.92
CA SER A 265 4.53 -1.20 12.09
C SER A 265 5.27 0.00 11.47
N ALA A 266 4.54 0.91 10.85
CA ALA A 266 5.07 2.15 10.26
C ALA A 266 6.27 1.92 9.33
N THR A 267 6.23 0.79 8.63
CA THR A 267 7.04 0.50 7.44
C THR A 267 6.57 1.36 6.28
N GLN A 268 7.34 1.33 5.19
CA GLN A 268 7.04 2.13 4.01
C GLN A 268 5.65 1.84 3.43
N GLU A 269 5.27 0.56 3.32
CA GLU A 269 3.95 0.16 2.83
C GLU A 269 2.82 0.80 3.64
N GLU A 270 2.87 0.66 4.96
CA GLU A 270 1.78 1.10 5.83
C GLU A 270 1.68 2.63 5.85
N MET A 271 2.79 3.35 5.70
CA MET A 271 2.77 4.81 5.54
C MET A 271 2.12 5.23 4.21
N HIS A 272 2.41 4.55 3.10
CA HIS A 272 1.80 4.85 1.81
C HIS A 272 0.31 4.52 1.78
N VAL A 273 -0.08 3.34 2.27
CA VAL A 273 -1.48 2.89 2.31
C VAL A 273 -2.27 3.68 3.35
N GLY A 274 -1.72 3.86 4.55
CA GLY A 274 -2.35 4.60 5.65
C GLY A 274 -2.53 6.10 5.38
N SER A 275 -1.75 6.68 4.48
CA SER A 275 -1.96 8.06 3.99
C SER A 275 -2.87 8.16 2.76
N THR A 276 -3.28 7.03 2.18
CA THR A 276 -4.07 6.95 0.93
C THR A 276 -5.28 6.02 1.13
N PRO A 277 -6.38 6.48 1.78
CA PRO A 277 -7.54 5.64 2.08
C PRO A 277 -8.14 4.94 0.87
N GLU A 278 -8.09 5.55 -0.32
CA GLU A 278 -8.57 4.93 -1.57
C GLU A 278 -7.78 3.69 -2.00
N SER A 279 -6.60 3.45 -1.42
CA SER A 279 -5.81 2.24 -1.62
C SER A 279 -6.07 1.16 -0.57
N CYS A 280 -6.73 1.47 0.56
CA CYS A 280 -7.00 0.48 1.61
C CYS A 280 -7.82 -0.74 1.16
N PRO A 281 -8.74 -0.66 0.17
CA PRO A 281 -9.47 -1.83 -0.31
C PRO A 281 -8.62 -2.93 -0.98
N ILE A 282 -7.31 -2.73 -1.18
CA ILE A 282 -6.41 -3.79 -1.71
C ILE A 282 -6.49 -5.10 -0.92
N VAL A 283 -6.71 -5.03 0.40
CA VAL A 283 -6.82 -6.19 1.29
C VAL A 283 -8.06 -7.05 1.04
N LEU A 284 -9.04 -6.53 0.29
CA LEU A 284 -10.29 -7.21 -0.07
C LEU A 284 -10.25 -7.85 -1.46
N LEU A 285 -9.28 -7.45 -2.28
CA LEU A 285 -9.19 -7.80 -3.69
C LEU A 285 -7.96 -8.67 -4.00
N THR A 286 -6.92 -8.63 -3.16
CA THR A 286 -5.60 -9.15 -3.51
C THR A 286 -5.20 -10.30 -2.61
N PRO A 287 -5.23 -11.55 -3.10
CA PRO A 287 -4.61 -12.68 -2.43
C PRO A 287 -3.08 -12.51 -2.32
N THR A 288 -2.44 -13.40 -1.56
CA THR A 288 -0.97 -13.43 -1.43
C THR A 288 -0.29 -13.41 -2.80
N LEU A 289 0.52 -12.39 -3.05
CA LEU A 289 1.27 -12.23 -4.29
C LEU A 289 2.26 -13.40 -4.46
N GLN A 290 2.28 -13.96 -5.67
CA GLN A 290 3.29 -14.93 -6.08
C GLN A 290 4.59 -14.23 -6.53
N ASP A 291 5.69 -14.97 -6.65
CA ASP A 291 7.00 -14.43 -7.09
C ASP A 291 6.96 -13.69 -8.43
N THR A 292 6.06 -14.08 -9.34
CA THR A 292 5.89 -13.46 -10.65
C THR A 292 4.87 -12.32 -10.65
N GLN A 293 4.23 -12.04 -9.52
CA GLN A 293 3.10 -11.10 -9.44
C GLN A 293 3.50 -9.78 -8.77
N ILE A 294 2.88 -8.70 -9.21
CA ILE A 294 2.89 -7.40 -8.53
C ILE A 294 1.46 -6.83 -8.56
N LEU A 295 1.16 -5.93 -7.62
CA LEU A 295 -0.10 -5.20 -7.61
C LEU A 295 0.14 -3.74 -8.05
N VAL A 296 -0.67 -3.27 -8.99
CA VAL A 296 -0.71 -1.88 -9.45
C VAL A 296 -1.99 -1.23 -8.94
N VAL A 297 -1.86 -0.09 -8.24
CA VAL A 297 -3.00 0.76 -7.88
C VAL A 297 -2.83 2.11 -8.57
N GLN A 298 -3.83 2.51 -9.35
CA GLN A 298 -3.82 3.78 -10.09
C GLN A 298 -5.00 4.66 -9.70
N GLY A 299 -4.74 5.95 -9.55
CA GLY A 299 -5.76 6.98 -9.32
C GLY A 299 -5.98 7.35 -7.86
N ALA A 300 -5.39 6.62 -6.91
CA ALA A 300 -5.66 6.81 -5.49
C ALA A 300 -5.03 8.11 -4.95
N GLU A 301 -5.83 8.97 -4.33
CA GLU A 301 -5.42 10.26 -3.79
C GLU A 301 -4.92 10.13 -2.34
N ALA A 302 -3.76 10.73 -2.04
CA ALA A 302 -3.26 10.79 -0.67
C ALA A 302 -3.99 11.89 0.12
N MET A 303 -4.38 11.60 1.36
CA MET A 303 -5.13 12.51 2.23
C MET A 303 -4.26 13.16 3.29
N THR A 304 -3.09 12.62 3.59
CA THR A 304 -2.17 13.19 4.58
C THR A 304 -0.72 12.97 4.14
N VAL A 305 0.19 13.74 4.72
CA VAL A 305 1.64 13.47 4.63
C VAL A 305 2.08 12.89 5.97
N VAL A 306 2.77 11.75 5.92
CA VAL A 306 3.37 11.09 7.09
C VAL A 306 4.88 11.25 6.97
N GLU A 307 5.52 11.64 8.06
CA GLU A 307 6.95 11.79 8.16
C GLU A 307 7.54 10.91 9.27
N GLY A 308 8.80 10.51 9.10
CA GLY A 308 9.52 9.63 10.02
C GLY A 308 9.36 8.15 9.65
N TYR A 309 9.81 7.26 10.54
CA TYR A 309 9.76 5.81 10.35
C TYR A 309 9.67 5.11 11.71
N GLY A 310 8.97 3.97 11.78
CA GLY A 310 8.80 3.23 13.02
C GLY A 310 8.23 4.11 14.14
N ARG A 311 8.96 4.24 15.26
CA ARG A 311 8.53 5.00 16.45
C ARG A 311 8.43 6.51 16.22
N GLU A 312 9.14 7.04 15.23
CA GLU A 312 9.16 8.48 14.93
C GLU A 312 8.11 8.89 13.90
N ALA A 313 7.50 7.92 13.22
CA ALA A 313 6.49 8.14 12.21
C ALA A 313 5.28 8.89 12.81
N ARG A 314 4.89 9.99 12.16
CA ARG A 314 3.85 10.90 12.63
C ARG A 314 3.23 11.67 11.47
N LEU A 315 2.04 12.21 11.71
CA LEU A 315 1.40 13.16 10.81
C LEU A 315 2.27 14.41 10.69
N LEU A 316 2.46 14.90 9.47
CA LEU A 316 3.03 16.22 9.24
C LEU A 316 2.01 17.29 9.64
N GLU A 317 2.35 18.12 10.62
CA GLU A 317 1.43 19.08 11.25
C GLU A 317 1.08 20.30 10.36
N THR A 318 1.76 20.50 9.23
CA THR A 318 1.37 21.55 8.28
C THR A 318 0.01 21.22 7.66
N SER A 319 -0.87 22.23 7.56
CA SER A 319 -2.23 22.08 7.05
C SER A 319 -2.28 21.21 5.81
N TYR A 320 -3.29 20.34 5.72
CA TYR A 320 -3.62 19.56 4.50
C TYR A 320 -3.52 20.41 3.23
N LYS A 321 -4.00 21.66 3.32
CA LYS A 321 -3.94 22.63 2.23
C LYS A 321 -2.51 22.98 1.85
N ASP A 322 -1.61 23.18 2.80
CA ASP A 322 -0.23 23.62 2.56
C ASP A 322 0.68 22.48 2.08
N SER A 323 0.47 21.27 2.62
CA SER A 323 1.30 20.08 2.34
C SER A 323 1.02 19.45 0.97
N LEU A 324 -0.19 19.63 0.43
CA LEU A 324 -0.60 19.18 -0.90
C LEU A 324 -0.87 20.36 -1.86
N HIS A 325 -0.67 21.62 -1.42
CA HIS A 325 -0.91 22.82 -2.22
C HIS A 325 -0.08 22.76 -3.50
N GLY A 326 -0.74 22.87 -4.65
CA GLY A 326 -0.10 22.87 -5.97
C GLY A 326 -0.25 21.56 -6.75
N VAL A 327 -0.74 20.47 -6.12
CA VAL A 327 -1.11 19.26 -6.85
C VAL A 327 -2.56 19.36 -7.31
N HIS A 328 -2.76 19.62 -8.60
CA HIS A 328 -4.10 19.64 -9.19
C HIS A 328 -4.82 18.28 -9.03
N PRO A 329 -6.14 18.23 -8.75
CA PRO A 329 -6.86 16.95 -8.56
C PRO A 329 -6.63 15.92 -9.68
N HIS A 330 -6.60 16.37 -10.93
CA HIS A 330 -6.33 15.52 -12.09
C HIS A 330 -4.92 14.88 -12.12
N THR A 331 -4.00 15.37 -11.29
CA THR A 331 -2.69 14.74 -11.12
C THR A 331 -2.82 13.41 -10.38
N TRP A 332 -3.73 13.30 -9.42
CA TRP A 332 -3.97 12.06 -8.67
C TRP A 332 -4.56 10.96 -9.54
N GLN A 333 -5.39 11.30 -10.52
CA GLN A 333 -5.90 10.36 -11.53
C GLN A 333 -4.79 9.56 -12.21
N ARG A 334 -3.60 10.14 -12.34
CA ARG A 334 -2.42 9.52 -12.96
C ARG A 334 -1.42 8.94 -11.97
N ARG A 335 -1.63 9.10 -10.66
CA ARG A 335 -0.75 8.49 -9.65
C ARG A 335 -0.78 6.98 -9.80
N VAL A 336 0.40 6.37 -9.80
CA VAL A 336 0.57 4.92 -9.84
C VAL A 336 1.40 4.47 -8.65
N MET A 337 0.84 3.55 -7.86
CA MET A 337 1.50 2.83 -6.77
C MET A 337 1.81 1.41 -7.23
N LEU A 338 3.06 1.00 -7.12
CA LEU A 338 3.54 -0.32 -7.53
C LEU A 338 3.94 -1.12 -6.28
N PHE A 339 3.07 -2.03 -5.87
CA PHE A 339 3.30 -2.93 -4.74
C PHE A 339 4.12 -4.13 -5.24
N MET A 340 5.35 -4.23 -4.74
CA MET A 340 6.22 -5.37 -5.01
C MET A 340 6.90 -5.85 -3.73
N ASP A 341 6.79 -7.14 -3.47
CA ASP A 341 7.36 -7.79 -2.29
C ASP A 341 8.79 -8.26 -2.56
N ALA A 342 9.69 -7.97 -1.62
CA ALA A 342 11.05 -8.53 -1.59
C ALA A 342 11.06 -9.88 -0.86
N LEU A 343 12.06 -10.71 -1.12
CA LEU A 343 12.36 -11.87 -0.28
C LEU A 343 12.72 -11.42 1.14
N GLU A 344 12.28 -12.19 2.13
CA GLU A 344 12.52 -11.97 3.54
C GLU A 344 13.82 -12.67 3.95
N PHE A 345 14.85 -11.88 4.25
CA PHE A 345 16.19 -12.35 4.63
C PHE A 345 16.55 -12.11 6.10
N ASP A 346 15.65 -11.52 6.88
CA ASP A 346 15.85 -11.20 8.30
C ASP A 346 15.98 -12.44 9.20
N MET A 347 15.55 -13.60 8.70
CA MET A 347 15.68 -14.89 9.38
C MET A 347 17.00 -15.62 9.08
N TYR A 348 17.82 -15.14 8.14
CA TYR A 348 19.11 -15.74 7.83
C TYR A 348 20.17 -15.31 8.85
N ASP A 349 21.04 -16.25 9.23
CA ASP A 349 22.18 -15.88 10.07
C ASP A 349 23.17 -15.03 9.27
N SER A 350 23.45 -13.83 9.76
CA SER A 350 24.46 -12.91 9.21
C SER A 350 25.87 -13.52 9.10
N SER A 351 26.14 -14.63 9.78
CA SER A 351 27.38 -15.39 9.68
C SER A 351 27.47 -16.28 8.43
N GLU A 352 26.35 -16.58 7.76
CA GLU A 352 26.21 -17.50 6.61
C GLU A 352 26.30 -16.79 5.24
N GLY A 353 26.97 -15.63 5.18
CA GLY A 353 27.18 -14.88 3.94
C GLY A 353 26.05 -13.90 3.61
N VAL A 354 25.92 -13.54 2.33
CA VAL A 354 24.93 -12.57 1.82
C VAL A 354 23.77 -13.29 1.13
N PRO A 355 22.57 -13.35 1.75
CA PRO A 355 21.45 -14.17 1.26
C PRO A 355 20.89 -13.69 -0.08
N ASP A 356 21.05 -12.42 -0.44
CA ASP A 356 20.67 -11.89 -1.76
C ASP A 356 21.37 -12.60 -2.94
N LEU A 357 22.51 -13.25 -2.69
CA LEU A 357 23.33 -13.98 -3.68
C LEU A 357 23.09 -15.50 -3.68
N LEU A 358 22.17 -16.01 -2.86
CA LEU A 358 21.82 -17.43 -2.88
C LEU A 358 21.18 -17.80 -4.24
N PRO A 359 21.30 -19.07 -4.68
CA PRO A 359 20.86 -19.49 -6.00
C PRO A 359 19.42 -19.10 -6.34
N GLY A 360 19.27 -18.23 -7.36
CA GLY A 360 17.98 -17.76 -7.86
C GLY A 360 17.38 -16.54 -7.16
N HIS A 361 17.93 -16.10 -6.02
CA HIS A 361 17.43 -14.90 -5.33
C HIS A 361 17.67 -13.64 -6.17
N THR A 362 18.87 -13.47 -6.73
CA THR A 362 19.23 -12.35 -7.60
C THR A 362 18.27 -12.22 -8.79
N ASP A 363 17.96 -13.32 -9.48
CA ASP A 363 17.04 -13.34 -10.62
C ASP A 363 15.59 -13.05 -10.20
N ARG A 364 15.15 -13.61 -9.06
CA ARG A 364 13.82 -13.39 -8.51
C ARG A 364 13.58 -11.90 -8.25
N GLU A 365 14.53 -11.25 -7.60
CA GLU A 365 14.41 -9.83 -7.27
C GLU A 365 14.52 -8.93 -8.49
N LEU A 366 15.40 -9.25 -9.45
CA LEU A 366 15.47 -8.56 -10.73
C LEU A 366 14.14 -8.64 -11.49
N LEU A 367 13.58 -9.84 -11.61
CA LEU A 367 12.32 -10.08 -12.35
C LEU A 367 11.12 -9.44 -11.66
N LYS A 368 11.06 -9.47 -10.32
CA LYS A 368 10.02 -8.78 -9.54
C LYS A 368 10.03 -7.27 -9.79
N ALA A 369 11.21 -6.65 -9.68
CA ALA A 369 11.38 -5.22 -9.96
C ALA A 369 11.09 -4.88 -11.43
N TYR A 370 11.58 -5.69 -12.36
CA TYR A 370 11.29 -5.51 -13.79
C TYR A 370 9.80 -5.62 -14.10
N ASN A 371 9.08 -6.56 -13.47
CA ASN A 371 7.63 -6.68 -13.59
C ASN A 371 6.93 -5.40 -13.12
N ALA A 372 7.34 -4.83 -11.98
CA ALA A 372 6.78 -3.57 -11.52
C ALA A 372 7.07 -2.43 -12.49
N PHE A 373 8.32 -2.27 -12.95
CA PHE A 373 8.75 -1.08 -13.67
C PHE A 373 8.31 -1.06 -15.13
N SER A 374 8.05 -2.22 -15.72
CA SER A 374 7.50 -2.36 -17.07
C SER A 374 5.96 -2.44 -17.09
N SER A 375 5.28 -2.14 -15.98
CA SER A 375 3.84 -2.40 -15.79
C SER A 375 2.91 -1.41 -16.46
N GLN A 376 3.45 -0.34 -17.05
CA GLN A 376 2.64 0.67 -17.72
C GLN A 376 1.87 0.07 -18.91
N GLN A 377 0.65 0.55 -19.12
CA GLN A 377 -0.23 0.11 -20.21
C GLN A 377 -0.19 1.06 -21.41
N GLY A 378 -0.68 0.61 -22.56
CA GLY A 378 -0.86 1.45 -23.75
C GLY A 378 0.42 1.79 -24.52
N GLY A 379 1.49 1.02 -24.36
CA GLY A 379 2.75 1.21 -25.10
C GLY A 379 3.59 2.41 -24.64
N HIS A 380 3.22 3.04 -23.53
CA HIS A 380 3.98 4.10 -22.90
C HIS A 380 4.87 3.56 -21.79
N THR A 381 5.96 4.26 -21.49
CA THR A 381 6.79 4.03 -20.31
C THR A 381 6.47 5.08 -19.25
N TYR A 382 6.62 4.73 -17.97
CA TYR A 382 6.62 5.74 -16.91
C TYR A 382 7.70 6.80 -17.18
N SER A 383 7.45 8.05 -16.80
CA SER A 383 8.47 9.10 -16.94
C SER A 383 9.66 8.86 -16.02
N ARG A 384 9.43 8.24 -14.86
CA ARG A 384 10.41 7.79 -13.87
C ARG A 384 9.81 6.78 -12.91
N ILE A 385 10.64 5.96 -12.30
CA ILE A 385 10.30 5.16 -11.12
C ILE A 385 10.90 5.84 -9.90
N VAL A 386 10.08 6.20 -8.91
CA VAL A 386 10.54 6.67 -7.60
C VAL A 386 10.59 5.47 -6.66
N THR A 387 11.79 5.16 -6.15
CA THR A 387 12.02 4.02 -5.25
C THR A 387 13.02 4.39 -4.16
N GLY A 388 13.40 3.43 -3.33
CA GLY A 388 14.50 3.53 -2.37
C GLY A 388 15.06 2.16 -2.01
N LEU A 389 15.41 1.97 -0.73
CA LEU A 389 15.95 0.73 -0.18
C LEU A 389 14.88 -0.39 -0.03
N TRP A 390 14.32 -0.82 -1.15
CA TRP A 390 13.35 -1.91 -1.25
C TRP A 390 13.89 -3.22 -0.65
N GLY A 391 13.22 -3.73 0.38
CA GLY A 391 13.58 -4.98 1.06
C GLY A 391 14.83 -4.91 1.95
N CYS A 392 15.44 -3.75 2.16
CA CYS A 392 16.68 -3.63 2.96
C CYS A 392 16.46 -3.22 4.43
N GLY A 393 15.20 -2.99 4.82
CA GLY A 393 14.80 -2.64 6.18
C GLY A 393 14.43 -3.90 6.97
N ALA A 394 13.14 -4.08 7.22
CA ALA A 394 12.62 -5.23 7.98
C ALA A 394 12.98 -6.59 7.35
N PHE A 395 13.18 -6.66 6.03
CA PHE A 395 13.51 -7.91 5.31
C PHE A 395 15.02 -8.16 5.16
N GLY A 396 15.89 -7.30 5.69
CA GLY A 396 17.32 -7.60 5.82
C GLY A 396 18.16 -7.66 4.54
N GLY A 397 17.62 -7.32 3.37
CA GLY A 397 18.36 -7.38 2.10
C GLY A 397 19.54 -6.40 2.00
N ASN A 398 20.57 -6.80 1.25
CA ASN A 398 21.75 -5.98 1.04
C ASN A 398 21.43 -4.74 0.19
N ARG A 399 21.75 -3.55 0.74
CA ARG A 399 21.44 -2.25 0.13
C ARG A 399 22.06 -2.06 -1.25
N GLU A 400 23.29 -2.49 -1.45
CA GLU A 400 23.99 -2.31 -2.73
C GLU A 400 23.42 -3.25 -3.78
N ILE A 401 23.27 -4.54 -3.46
CA ILE A 401 22.71 -5.54 -4.39
C ILE A 401 21.29 -5.13 -4.82
N LYS A 402 20.40 -4.84 -3.86
CA LYS A 402 19.03 -4.41 -4.16
C LYS A 402 18.97 -3.14 -4.99
N THR A 403 19.90 -2.20 -4.78
CA THR A 403 19.99 -0.97 -5.57
C THR A 403 20.39 -1.27 -7.02
N ILE A 404 21.41 -2.12 -7.23
CA ILE A 404 21.83 -2.53 -8.58
C ILE A 404 20.72 -3.28 -9.30
N LEU A 405 20.03 -4.21 -8.63
CA LEU A 405 18.95 -4.97 -9.25
C LEU A 405 17.78 -4.08 -9.68
N GLN A 406 17.39 -3.10 -8.85
CA GLN A 406 16.42 -2.09 -9.24
C GLN A 406 16.92 -1.24 -10.42
N TRP A 407 18.20 -0.87 -10.44
CA TRP A 407 18.76 -0.08 -11.54
C TRP A 407 18.79 -0.85 -12.88
N CYS A 408 19.15 -2.14 -12.83
CA CYS A 408 19.05 -3.06 -13.95
C CYS A 408 17.60 -3.21 -14.43
N ALA A 409 16.65 -3.46 -13.51
CA ALA A 409 15.23 -3.56 -13.83
C ALA A 409 14.69 -2.30 -14.52
N ALA A 410 15.04 -1.11 -14.02
CA ALA A 410 14.61 0.16 -14.62
C ALA A 410 15.19 0.35 -16.02
N SER A 411 16.46 -0.04 -16.19
CA SER A 411 17.16 0.03 -17.47
C SER A 411 16.55 -0.89 -18.53
N LEU A 412 16.22 -2.13 -18.14
CA LEU A 412 15.52 -3.10 -18.98
C LEU A 412 14.11 -2.64 -19.35
N ALA A 413 13.40 -2.00 -18.41
CA ALA A 413 12.07 -1.43 -18.64
C ALA A 413 12.13 -0.09 -19.43
N GLY A 414 13.32 0.41 -19.76
CA GLY A 414 13.50 1.64 -20.53
C GLY A 414 13.15 2.92 -19.77
N VAL A 415 13.14 2.89 -18.44
CA VAL A 415 12.73 4.00 -17.57
C VAL A 415 13.90 4.50 -16.72
N ARG A 416 13.92 5.81 -16.41
CA ARG A 416 14.89 6.39 -15.48
C ARG A 416 14.51 6.09 -14.03
N LEU A 417 15.50 5.94 -13.17
CA LEU A 417 15.31 5.66 -11.75
C LEU A 417 15.55 6.92 -10.91
N GLU A 418 14.62 7.24 -10.02
CA GLU A 418 14.80 8.24 -8.98
C GLU A 418 14.89 7.50 -7.64
N PHE A 419 16.10 7.43 -7.10
CA PHE A 419 16.43 6.67 -5.91
C PHE A 419 16.47 7.58 -4.70
N ILE A 420 15.53 7.39 -3.77
CA ILE A 420 15.39 8.18 -2.57
C ILE A 420 16.12 7.48 -1.42
N CYS A 421 17.14 8.14 -0.90
CA CYS A 421 17.79 7.79 0.34
C CYS A 421 17.29 8.72 1.44
N SER A 422 16.79 8.18 2.54
CA SER A 422 16.15 8.98 3.58
C SER A 422 16.67 8.70 4.99
N GLY A 423 16.81 9.76 5.77
CA GLY A 423 17.31 9.69 7.16
C GLY A 423 18.83 9.63 7.24
N ASP A 424 19.37 9.95 8.42
CA ASP A 424 20.82 10.06 8.63
C ASP A 424 21.57 8.75 8.33
N ALA A 425 20.96 7.61 8.66
CA ALA A 425 21.52 6.27 8.40
C ALA A 425 21.69 5.92 6.91
N GLN A 426 21.18 6.74 5.99
CA GLN A 426 21.29 6.54 4.54
C GLN A 426 22.08 7.66 3.84
N ARG A 427 22.58 8.66 4.59
CA ARG A 427 23.30 9.81 4.01
C ARG A 427 24.58 9.37 3.29
N GLU A 428 25.44 8.65 4.00
CA GLU A 428 26.71 8.15 3.44
C GLU A 428 26.46 7.24 2.24
N PHE A 429 25.48 6.35 2.34
CA PHE A 429 25.07 5.50 1.22
C PHE A 429 24.63 6.32 0.00
N ALA A 430 23.88 7.41 0.19
CA ALA A 430 23.46 8.30 -0.90
C ALA A 430 24.66 8.95 -1.60
N ASP A 431 25.66 9.39 -0.84
CA ASP A 431 26.87 10.02 -1.38
C ASP A 431 27.72 9.00 -2.16
N CYS A 432 27.94 7.80 -1.60
CA CYS A 432 28.59 6.70 -2.30
C CYS A 432 27.86 6.31 -3.59
N LEU A 433 26.52 6.20 -3.54
CA LEU A 433 25.71 5.86 -4.70
C LEU A 433 25.78 6.92 -5.80
N ARG A 434 25.85 8.21 -5.46
CA ARG A 434 26.04 9.29 -6.46
C ARG A 434 27.36 9.12 -7.22
N VAL A 435 28.44 8.84 -6.51
CA VAL A 435 29.76 8.65 -7.16
C VAL A 435 29.74 7.41 -8.04
N PHE A 436 29.25 6.29 -7.49
CA PHE A 436 29.16 5.02 -8.21
C PHE A 436 28.32 5.13 -9.48
N THR A 437 27.16 5.78 -9.41
CA THR A 437 26.27 5.95 -10.57
C THR A 437 26.88 6.80 -11.68
N GLN A 438 27.52 7.91 -11.32
CA GLN A 438 28.20 8.77 -12.28
C GLN A 438 29.31 8.01 -13.01
N MET A 439 30.11 7.24 -12.28
CA MET A 439 31.17 6.40 -12.84
C MET A 439 30.60 5.35 -13.80
N ALA A 440 29.62 4.56 -13.38
CA ALA A 440 29.05 3.49 -14.21
C ALA A 440 28.37 4.04 -15.49
N LEU A 441 27.71 5.20 -15.40
CA LEU A 441 27.14 5.88 -16.56
C LEU A 441 28.20 6.43 -17.51
N ALA A 442 29.26 7.06 -16.99
CA ALA A 442 30.37 7.58 -17.80
C ALA A 442 31.08 6.46 -18.58
N ASN A 443 31.20 5.27 -17.97
CA ASN A 443 31.80 4.10 -18.57
C ASN A 443 30.82 3.25 -19.40
N LYS A 444 29.56 3.70 -19.59
CA LYS A 444 28.54 3.03 -20.42
C LYS A 444 28.35 1.56 -20.04
N TRP A 445 28.11 1.30 -18.76
CA TRP A 445 27.88 -0.06 -18.28
C TRP A 445 26.61 -0.68 -18.88
N GLN A 446 26.69 -1.98 -19.22
CA GLN A 446 25.59 -2.78 -19.76
C GLN A 446 24.93 -3.60 -18.65
N VAL A 447 23.61 -3.74 -18.71
CA VAL A 447 22.83 -4.50 -17.73
C VAL A 447 23.29 -5.96 -17.64
N GLY A 448 23.46 -6.62 -18.79
CA GLY A 448 23.88 -8.02 -18.88
C GLY A 448 25.18 -8.28 -18.16
N ARG A 449 26.19 -7.44 -18.41
CA ARG A 449 27.50 -7.58 -17.77
C ARG A 449 27.44 -7.35 -16.27
N VAL A 450 26.67 -6.38 -15.79
CA VAL A 450 26.47 -6.16 -14.35
C VAL A 450 25.76 -7.36 -13.72
N HIS A 451 24.72 -7.89 -14.37
CA HIS A 451 23.97 -9.06 -13.90
C HIS A 451 24.87 -10.32 -13.85
N ASP A 452 25.67 -10.57 -14.88
CA ASP A 452 26.63 -11.68 -14.91
C ASP A 452 27.66 -11.58 -13.78
N LEU A 453 28.19 -10.38 -13.52
CA LEU A 453 29.11 -10.15 -12.40
C LEU A 453 28.45 -10.43 -11.05
N LEU A 454 27.18 -10.04 -10.86
CA LEU A 454 26.43 -10.36 -9.64
C LEU A 454 26.21 -11.87 -9.48
N LEU A 455 25.87 -12.58 -10.56
CA LEU A 455 25.66 -14.03 -10.52
C LEU A 455 26.95 -14.83 -10.27
N ASN A 456 28.11 -14.25 -10.60
CA ASN A 456 29.41 -14.86 -10.33
C ASN A 456 29.90 -14.65 -8.89
N LEU A 457 29.33 -13.70 -8.14
CA LEU A 457 29.61 -13.54 -6.71
C LEU A 457 28.92 -14.63 -5.90
N LYS A 458 29.68 -15.24 -4.99
CA LYS A 458 29.13 -16.18 -4.00
C LYS A 458 28.75 -15.45 -2.71
N PRO A 459 27.77 -15.96 -1.95
CA PRO A 459 27.36 -15.38 -0.67
C PRO A 459 28.51 -15.12 0.31
N ASP A 460 29.52 -15.99 0.33
CA ASP A 460 30.64 -15.96 1.27
C ASP A 460 31.88 -15.21 0.74
N ASP A 461 31.82 -14.68 -0.49
CA ASP A 461 32.94 -13.94 -1.05
C ASP A 461 33.20 -12.69 -0.19
N VAL A 462 34.49 -12.36 0.00
CA VAL A 462 34.92 -11.17 0.79
C VAL A 462 34.22 -9.89 0.31
N ASN A 463 33.93 -9.84 -0.98
CA ASN A 463 33.32 -8.68 -1.65
C ASN A 463 31.78 -8.73 -1.69
N ALA A 464 31.14 -9.80 -1.25
CA ALA A 464 29.68 -9.97 -1.30
C ALA A 464 28.92 -8.89 -0.51
N ARG A 465 29.55 -8.32 0.53
CA ARG A 465 28.94 -7.30 1.39
C ARG A 465 29.08 -5.87 0.83
N GLY A 466 30.05 -5.63 -0.07
CA GLY A 466 30.38 -4.34 -0.66
C GLY A 466 30.56 -4.47 -2.18
N VAL A 467 29.44 -4.67 -2.86
CA VAL A 467 29.37 -5.03 -4.27
C VAL A 467 29.69 -3.86 -5.20
N PHE A 468 29.54 -2.60 -4.79
CA PHE A 468 29.95 -1.45 -5.59
C PHE A 468 31.44 -1.50 -5.94
N SER A 469 32.30 -1.69 -4.93
CA SER A 469 33.75 -1.81 -5.13
C SER A 469 34.11 -3.02 -5.99
N TYR A 470 33.41 -4.14 -5.81
CA TYR A 470 33.61 -5.33 -6.64
C TYR A 470 33.28 -5.09 -8.10
N LEU A 471 32.12 -4.49 -8.37
CA LEU A 471 31.68 -4.21 -9.72
C LEU A 471 32.64 -3.22 -10.39
N GLU A 472 33.06 -2.16 -9.69
CA GLU A 472 34.03 -1.20 -10.19
C GLU A 472 35.33 -1.88 -10.64
N LEU A 473 35.93 -2.69 -9.76
CA LEU A 473 37.18 -3.40 -10.08
C LEU A 473 37.01 -4.39 -11.23
N SER A 474 35.91 -5.16 -11.22
CA SER A 474 35.68 -6.25 -12.19
C SER A 474 35.29 -5.71 -13.57
N TYR A 475 34.59 -4.58 -13.64
CA TYR A 475 34.18 -3.96 -14.90
C TYR A 475 35.35 -3.25 -15.61
N VAL A 476 36.40 -2.85 -14.90
CA VAL A 476 37.60 -2.26 -15.50
C VAL A 476 38.56 -3.32 -16.06
N GLN A 477 38.58 -4.52 -15.47
CA GLN A 477 39.52 -5.60 -15.81
C GLN A 477 39.08 -6.48 -17.00
N SER A 478 37.87 -6.29 -17.53
CA SER A 478 37.32 -7.07 -18.67
C SER A 478 36.82 -6.17 -19.80
#